data_AF-A0A6L9FIP0-F1
#
_entry.id   AF-A0A6L9FIP0-F1
#
_cell.length_a   1.000
_cell.length_b   1.000
_cell.length_c   1.000
_cell.angle_alpha   90.00
_cell.angle_beta   90.00
_cell.angle_gamma   90.00
#
_symmetry.space_group_name_H-M   'P 1'
#
loop_
_entity.id
_entity.type
_entity.pdbx_description
1 polymer ?
#
loop_
_entity_poly.entity_id
_entity_poly.type
_entity_poly.pdbx_seq_one_letter_code
_entity_poly.pdbx_strand_id
1 'polypeptide(L)'
;GTLMGCSEYFRVHSPNTKVIAVDSVGSVTFGVEPGPRYLPGLGASVQPPFFSSLYLDMLIQVPEQDAVKVCRELAERYGYLAGASTGTVLAGVRSISRLFKETDKVVAISPDLGSGYVNTVYSNEWCEEKFGCLVNGESQ
;
A
#
# COMPACT_ATOMS: atom_id res chain seq x y z
N GLY A 1 7.02 1.76 12.26
CA GLY A 1 6.33 1.45 13.53
C GLY A 1 5.51 0.19 13.39
N THR A 2 4.28 0.29 12.85
CA THR A 2 3.31 -0.81 12.74
C THR A 2 3.91 -2.11 12.22
N LEU A 3 4.55 -2.07 11.05
CA LEU A 3 5.16 -3.27 10.45
C LEU A 3 6.24 -3.91 11.33
N MET A 4 7.11 -3.11 11.96
CA MET A 4 8.16 -3.64 12.83
C MET A 4 7.58 -4.30 14.07
N GLY A 5 6.61 -3.65 14.73
CA GLY A 5 5.93 -4.23 15.91
C GLY A 5 5.18 -5.52 15.57
N CYS A 6 4.48 -5.56 14.43
CA CYS A 6 3.84 -6.80 13.97
C CYS A 6 4.87 -7.90 13.69
N SER A 7 5.98 -7.57 13.03
CA SER A 7 7.00 -8.57 12.70
C SER A 7 7.65 -9.14 13.97
N GLU A 8 8.09 -8.28 14.89
CA GLU A 8 8.69 -8.70 16.17
C GLU A 8 7.74 -9.62 16.95
N TYR A 9 6.45 -9.26 17.03
CA TYR A 9 5.45 -10.10 17.69
C TYR A 9 5.31 -11.48 17.03
N PHE A 10 5.16 -11.53 15.70
CA PHE A 10 4.97 -12.80 15.00
C PHE A 10 6.22 -13.68 15.01
N ARG A 11 7.43 -13.12 15.03
CA ARG A 11 8.65 -13.93 15.17
C ARG A 11 8.67 -14.74 16.47
N VAL A 12 8.02 -14.27 17.53
CA VAL A 12 7.90 -14.99 18.81
C VAL A 12 6.68 -15.91 18.84
N HIS A 13 5.51 -15.43 18.43
CA HIS A 13 4.24 -16.12 18.69
C HIS A 13 3.72 -16.98 17.53
N SER A 14 4.14 -16.70 16.29
CA SER A 14 3.76 -17.48 15.10
C SER A 14 4.85 -17.34 14.02
N PRO A 15 6.00 -18.01 14.20
CA PRO A 15 7.20 -17.76 13.39
C PRO A 15 7.03 -18.09 11.90
N ASN A 16 6.02 -18.87 11.54
CA ASN A 16 5.68 -19.19 10.16
C ASN A 16 4.86 -18.09 9.46
N THR A 17 4.35 -17.10 10.20
CA THR A 17 3.65 -15.95 9.62
C THR A 17 4.62 -15.12 8.78
N LYS A 18 4.22 -14.87 7.53
CA LYS A 18 4.97 -14.03 6.60
C LYS A 18 4.58 -12.56 6.79
N VAL A 19 5.57 -11.70 6.99
CA VAL A 19 5.37 -10.25 7.08
C VAL A 19 5.86 -9.60 5.79
N ILE A 20 4.93 -9.02 5.05
CA ILE A 20 5.17 -8.39 3.75
C ILE A 20 5.10 -6.88 3.92
N ALA A 21 6.20 -6.19 3.60
CA ALA A 21 6.19 -4.74 3.47
C ALA A 21 5.59 -4.35 2.13
N VAL A 22 4.68 -3.37 2.15
CA VAL A 22 4.16 -2.74 0.94
C VAL A 22 4.47 -1.25 1.03
N ASP A 23 5.11 -0.71 0.00
CA ASP A 23 5.50 0.69 -0.08
C ASP A 23 5.25 1.25 -1.48
N SER A 24 5.24 2.56 -1.62
CA SER A 24 5.16 3.22 -2.93
C SER A 24 6.50 3.17 -3.66
N VAL A 25 6.49 3.00 -4.98
CA VAL A 25 7.67 3.28 -5.83
C VAL A 25 8.18 4.69 -5.52
N GLY A 26 9.51 4.83 -5.38
CA GLY A 26 10.15 6.11 -5.05
C GLY A 26 10.22 6.46 -3.55
N SER A 27 9.69 5.62 -2.65
CA SER A 27 9.84 5.78 -1.20
C SER A 27 11.13 5.14 -0.72
N VAL A 28 11.96 5.86 0.05
CA VAL A 28 13.24 5.32 0.53
C VAL A 28 13.14 4.58 1.86
N THR A 29 11.93 4.32 2.37
CA THR A 29 11.71 3.66 3.68
C THR A 29 12.49 2.36 3.81
N PHE A 30 12.60 1.61 2.71
CA PHE A 30 13.26 0.30 2.67
C PHE A 30 14.58 0.30 1.88
N GLY A 31 15.21 1.47 1.68
CA GLY A 31 16.52 1.58 1.02
C GLY A 31 16.48 1.43 -0.50
N VAL A 32 15.30 1.55 -1.10
CA VAL A 32 15.09 1.60 -2.56
C VAL A 32 15.32 3.02 -3.10
N GLU A 33 15.49 3.16 -4.41
CA GLU A 33 15.80 4.45 -5.03
C GLU A 33 14.68 5.49 -4.83
N PRO A 34 15.03 6.75 -4.54
CA PRO A 34 14.05 7.83 -4.39
C PRO A 34 13.41 8.17 -5.73
N GLY A 35 12.14 8.56 -5.68
CA GLY A 35 11.37 8.99 -6.84
C GLY A 35 10.25 9.94 -6.44
N PRO A 36 9.59 10.59 -7.42
CA PRO A 36 8.44 11.44 -7.15
C PRO A 36 7.31 10.62 -6.53
N ARG A 37 6.66 11.21 -5.52
CA ARG A 37 5.51 10.65 -4.81
C ARG A 37 4.50 11.76 -4.54
N TYR A 38 3.23 11.44 -4.72
CA TYR A 38 2.11 12.35 -4.64
C TYR A 38 1.07 11.90 -3.61
N LEU A 39 1.02 10.61 -3.26
CA LEU A 39 0.10 10.09 -2.26
C LEU A 39 0.56 10.46 -0.85
N PRO A 40 -0.31 11.08 -0.01
CA PRO A 40 0.04 11.35 1.37
C PRO A 40 -0.12 10.10 2.24
N GLY A 41 0.58 10.07 3.38
CA GLY A 41 0.37 9.06 4.44
C GLY A 41 1.14 7.74 4.28
N LEU A 42 1.80 7.48 3.14
CA LEU A 42 2.64 6.30 2.93
C LEU A 42 3.99 6.69 2.31
N GLY A 43 5.04 5.98 2.72
CA GLY A 43 6.40 6.16 2.23
C GLY A 43 7.12 7.33 2.87
N ALA A 44 8.39 7.14 3.17
CA ALA A 44 9.24 8.13 3.85
C ALA A 44 10.36 8.60 2.92
N SER A 45 10.78 9.85 3.12
CA SER A 45 11.97 10.43 2.46
C SER A 45 13.27 10.10 3.20
N VAL A 46 13.17 9.41 4.34
CA VAL A 46 14.31 8.94 5.14
C VAL A 46 13.99 7.53 5.64
N GLN A 47 14.97 6.64 5.62
CA GLN A 47 14.85 5.32 6.23
C GLN A 47 14.69 5.45 7.75
N PRO A 48 13.67 4.84 8.36
CA PRO A 48 13.48 4.95 9.80
C PRO A 48 14.65 4.29 10.57
N PRO A 49 15.13 4.86 11.69
CA PRO A 49 16.28 4.33 12.42
C PRO A 49 16.00 2.96 13.08
N PHE A 50 14.73 2.63 13.30
CA PHE A 50 14.27 1.36 13.85
C PHE A 50 13.99 0.30 12.77
N PHE A 51 14.24 0.60 11.49
CA PHE A 51 14.06 -0.38 10.43
C PHE A 51 15.15 -1.46 10.51
N SER A 52 14.73 -2.73 10.41
CA SER A 52 15.64 -3.86 10.24
C SER A 52 15.10 -4.81 9.19
N SER A 53 15.88 -5.01 8.12
CA SER A 53 15.53 -5.89 7.00
C SER A 53 15.41 -7.36 7.38
N LEU A 54 16.01 -7.77 8.51
CA LEU A 54 15.91 -9.14 9.05
C LEU A 54 14.47 -9.55 9.38
N TYR A 55 13.57 -8.58 9.54
CA TYR A 55 12.19 -8.78 9.93
C TYR A 55 11.21 -8.76 8.74
N LEU A 56 11.70 -8.69 7.51
CA LEU A 56 10.86 -8.71 6.31
C LEU A 56 11.01 -10.03 5.55
N ASP A 57 9.88 -10.65 5.23
CA ASP A 57 9.86 -11.81 4.32
C ASP A 57 9.82 -11.37 2.85
N MET A 58 9.20 -10.22 2.57
CA MET A 58 9.05 -9.67 1.22
C MET A 58 8.83 -8.15 1.29
N LEU A 59 9.28 -7.45 0.24
CA LEU A 59 8.97 -6.05 -0.02
C LEU A 59 8.29 -5.94 -1.38
N ILE A 60 7.17 -5.23 -1.44
CA ILE A 60 6.44 -4.91 -2.66
C ILE A 60 6.46 -3.40 -2.85
N GLN A 61 6.89 -2.95 -4.02
CA GLN A 61 6.80 -1.55 -4.43
C GLN A 61 5.63 -1.36 -5.39
N VAL A 62 4.73 -0.46 -5.04
CA VAL A 62 3.48 -0.23 -5.76
C VAL A 62 3.53 1.13 -6.45
N PRO A 63 3.27 1.20 -7.76
CA PRO A 63 3.05 2.46 -8.44
C PRO A 63 1.83 3.19 -7.85
N GLU A 64 1.95 4.50 -7.61
CA GLU A 64 0.86 5.25 -6.98
C GLU A 64 -0.44 5.23 -7.81
N GLN A 65 -0.35 5.14 -9.14
CA GLN A 65 -1.54 4.98 -9.98
C GLN A 65 -2.32 3.71 -9.62
N ASP A 66 -1.65 2.60 -9.33
CA ASP A 66 -2.33 1.34 -9.00
C ASP A 66 -3.01 1.40 -7.63
N ALA A 67 -2.41 2.10 -6.67
CA ALA A 67 -3.06 2.40 -5.40
C ALA A 67 -4.33 3.23 -5.58
N VAL A 68 -4.29 4.25 -6.45
CA VAL A 68 -5.46 5.10 -6.77
C VAL A 68 -6.57 4.28 -7.44
N LYS A 69 -6.24 3.41 -8.42
CA LYS A 69 -7.21 2.52 -9.06
C LYS A 69 -7.93 1.65 -8.04
N VAL A 70 -7.19 1.04 -7.11
CA VAL A 70 -7.77 0.18 -6.07
C VAL A 70 -8.66 0.97 -5.11
N CYS A 71 -8.26 2.16 -4.68
CA CYS A 71 -9.11 3.01 -3.85
C CYS A 71 -10.44 3.35 -4.54
N ARG A 72 -10.39 3.74 -5.82
CA ARG A 72 -11.58 4.07 -6.61
C ARG A 72 -12.46 2.85 -6.84
N GLU A 73 -11.87 1.70 -7.16
CA GLU A 73 -12.58 0.43 -7.26
C GLU A 73 -13.33 0.08 -5.96
N LEU A 74 -12.70 0.28 -4.80
CA LEU A 74 -13.34 0.03 -3.50
C LEU A 74 -14.55 0.94 -3.26
N ALA A 75 -14.41 2.23 -3.60
CA ALA A 75 -15.49 3.19 -3.46
C ALA A 75 -16.66 2.87 -4.39
N GLU A 76 -16.37 2.58 -5.66
CA GLU A 76 -17.37 2.32 -6.70
C GLU A 76 -18.11 0.99 -6.47
N ARG A 77 -17.39 -0.09 -6.15
CA ARG A 77 -17.96 -1.44 -6.08
C ARG A 77 -18.52 -1.79 -4.71
N TYR A 78 -17.92 -1.26 -3.65
CA TYR A 78 -18.24 -1.68 -2.27
C TYR A 78 -18.70 -0.51 -1.38
N GLY A 79 -18.73 0.73 -1.89
CA GLY A 79 -19.06 1.91 -1.10
C GLY A 79 -18.04 2.20 0.01
N TYR A 80 -16.82 1.65 -0.11
CA TYR A 80 -15.78 1.80 0.90
C TYR A 80 -14.75 2.82 0.46
N LEU A 81 -14.80 4.01 1.08
CA LEU A 81 -13.86 5.08 0.82
C LEU A 81 -12.59 4.86 1.66
N ALA A 82 -11.56 4.27 1.06
CA ALA A 82 -10.29 3.93 1.70
C ALA A 82 -9.25 5.08 1.62
N GLY A 83 -8.31 5.13 2.57
CA GLY A 83 -7.14 6.00 2.44
C GLY A 83 -6.13 5.49 1.39
N ALA A 84 -5.22 6.36 0.95
CA ALA A 84 -4.23 6.01 -0.09
C ALA A 84 -3.36 4.81 0.30
N SER A 85 -2.95 4.74 1.57
CA SER A 85 -2.13 3.64 2.09
C SER A 85 -2.84 2.27 2.00
N THR A 86 -4.15 2.24 2.24
CA THR A 86 -4.97 1.04 2.07
C THR A 86 -5.04 0.59 0.62
N GLY A 87 -5.21 1.53 -0.32
CA GLY A 87 -5.14 1.24 -1.76
C GLY A 87 -3.80 0.63 -2.15
N THR A 88 -2.70 1.19 -1.63
CA THR A 88 -1.35 0.65 -1.86
C THR A 88 -1.20 -0.77 -1.32
N VAL A 89 -1.62 -1.04 -0.09
CA VAL A 89 -1.56 -2.40 0.50
C VAL A 89 -2.35 -3.40 -0.34
N LEU A 90 -3.57 -3.06 -0.72
CA LEU A 90 -4.44 -3.96 -1.48
C LEU A 90 -3.96 -4.17 -2.92
N ALA A 91 -3.40 -3.13 -3.56
CA ALA A 91 -2.71 -3.27 -4.85
C ALA A 91 -1.51 -4.21 -4.75
N GLY A 92 -0.71 -4.08 -3.67
CA GLY A 92 0.40 -4.98 -3.38
C GLY A 92 -0.06 -6.43 -3.15
N VAL A 93 -1.11 -6.65 -2.36
CA VAL A 93 -1.70 -7.98 -2.14
C VAL A 93 -2.20 -8.57 -3.46
N ARG A 94 -2.86 -7.77 -4.30
CA ARG A 94 -3.36 -8.21 -5.62
C ARG A 94 -2.23 -8.64 -6.55
N SER A 95 -1.10 -7.93 -6.55
CA SER A 95 0.04 -8.24 -7.44
C SER A 95 0.71 -9.58 -7.13
N ILE A 96 0.67 -10.03 -5.88
CA ILE A 96 1.21 -11.33 -5.45
C ILE A 96 0.16 -12.40 -5.20
N SER A 97 -1.11 -12.15 -5.54
CA SER A 97 -2.24 -13.04 -5.25
C SER A 97 -2.04 -14.49 -5.74
N ARG A 98 -1.31 -14.68 -6.84
CA ARG A 98 -0.98 -15.99 -7.41
C ARG A 98 -0.05 -16.84 -6.55
N LEU A 99 0.61 -16.24 -5.56
CA LEU A 99 1.50 -16.94 -4.62
C LEU A 99 0.73 -17.56 -3.45
N PHE A 100 -0.51 -17.14 -3.21
CA PHE A 100 -1.33 -17.64 -2.11
C PHE A 100 -1.96 -18.99 -2.44
N LYS A 101 -1.99 -19.87 -1.45
CA LYS A 101 -2.79 -21.10 -1.48
C LYS A 101 -4.18 -20.81 -0.96
N GLU A 102 -5.16 -21.63 -1.34
CA GLU A 102 -6.53 -21.53 -0.83
C GLU A 102 -6.63 -21.65 0.69
N THR A 103 -5.66 -22.31 1.33
CA THR A 103 -5.58 -22.47 2.78
C THR A 103 -4.96 -21.28 3.51
N ASP A 104 -4.36 -20.34 2.78
CA ASP A 104 -3.66 -19.21 3.39
C ASP A 104 -4.64 -18.17 3.93
N LYS A 105 -4.30 -17.58 5.07
CA LYS A 105 -5.06 -16.47 5.67
C LYS A 105 -4.28 -15.18 5.46
N VAL A 106 -4.83 -14.28 4.65
CA VAL A 106 -4.22 -12.98 4.34
C VAL A 106 -4.90 -11.90 5.17
N VAL A 107 -4.10 -11.10 5.88
CA VAL A 107 -4.56 -9.95 6.67
C VAL A 107 -3.91 -8.70 6.10
N ALA A 108 -4.74 -7.71 5.76
CA ALA A 108 -4.32 -6.39 5.33
C ALA A 108 -4.71 -5.35 6.38
N ILE A 109 -3.89 -4.31 6.56
CA ILE A 109 -4.13 -3.23 7.52
C ILE A 109 -4.58 -1.99 6.75
N SER A 110 -5.74 -1.42 7.13
CA SER A 110 -6.24 -0.13 6.64
C SER A 110 -6.06 0.92 7.74
N PRO A 111 -5.05 1.80 7.66
CA PRO A 111 -4.74 2.75 8.74
C PRO A 111 -5.78 3.86 8.88
N ASP A 112 -6.39 4.29 7.78
CA ASP A 112 -7.29 5.43 7.70
C ASP A 112 -8.41 5.25 6.67
N LEU A 113 -9.34 6.21 6.68
CA LEU A 113 -10.46 6.31 5.73
C LEU A 113 -10.15 7.36 4.65
N GLY A 114 -10.90 7.30 3.56
CA GLY A 114 -10.67 8.10 2.36
C GLY A 114 -11.20 9.53 2.39
N SER A 115 -11.85 9.97 3.47
CA SER A 115 -12.42 11.33 3.56
C SER A 115 -11.37 12.43 3.42
N GLY A 116 -10.14 12.20 3.91
CA GLY A 116 -9.01 13.12 3.73
C GLY A 116 -8.46 13.18 2.30
N TYR A 117 -8.94 12.32 1.40
CA TYR A 117 -8.38 12.11 0.06
C TYR A 117 -9.37 12.47 -1.07
N VAL A 118 -10.50 13.10 -0.73
CA VAL A 118 -11.53 13.50 -1.71
C VAL A 118 -10.95 14.41 -2.80
N ASN A 119 -10.08 15.34 -2.41
CA ASN A 119 -9.43 16.28 -3.33
C ASN A 119 -8.11 15.74 -3.93
N THR A 120 -7.78 14.47 -3.71
CA THR A 120 -6.57 13.83 -4.23
C THR A 120 -6.93 12.54 -4.95
N VAL A 121 -6.82 11.39 -4.27
CA VAL A 121 -7.09 10.04 -4.80
C VAL A 121 -8.42 9.96 -5.54
N TYR A 122 -9.45 10.64 -5.03
CA TYR A 122 -10.80 10.61 -5.59
C TYR A 122 -11.14 11.79 -6.52
N SER A 123 -10.20 12.71 -6.78
CA SER A 123 -10.38 13.80 -7.75
C SER A 123 -9.77 13.42 -9.09
N ASN A 124 -10.56 13.56 -10.16
CA ASN A 124 -10.11 13.33 -11.52
C ASN A 124 -9.07 14.38 -11.95
N GLU A 125 -9.32 15.63 -11.61
CA GLU A 125 -8.47 16.77 -11.91
C GLU A 125 -7.08 16.58 -11.29
N TRP A 126 -7.04 16.16 -10.03
CA TRP A 126 -5.77 15.87 -9.34
C TRP A 126 -5.03 14.69 -10.00
N CYS A 127 -5.74 13.63 -10.39
CA CYS A 127 -5.11 12.48 -11.04
C CYS A 127 -4.53 12.84 -12.41
N GLU A 128 -5.27 13.62 -13.22
CA GLU A 128 -4.76 14.12 -14.50
C GLU A 128 -3.54 15.02 -14.31
N GLU A 129 -3.57 15.91 -13.32
CA GLU A 129 -2.46 16.81 -13.01
C GLU A 129 -1.19 16.03 -12.61
N LYS A 130 -1.32 15.00 -11.76
CA LYS A 130 -0.17 14.27 -11.20
C LYS A 130 0.32 13.13 -12.08
N PHE A 131 -0.57 12.45 -12.79
CA PHE A 131 -0.25 11.24 -13.56
C PHE A 131 -0.39 11.41 -15.07
N GLY A 132 -0.88 12.56 -15.54
CA GLY A 132 -1.07 12.83 -16.97
C GLY A 132 -2.23 12.06 -17.62
N CYS A 133 -3.05 11.38 -16.81
CA CYS A 133 -4.21 10.64 -17.29
C CYS A 133 -5.27 10.45 -16.19
N LEU A 134 -6.50 10.16 -16.62
CA LEU A 134 -7.53 9.68 -15.72
C LEU A 134 -7.17 8.30 -15.19
N VAL A 135 -7.16 8.16 -13.87
CA VAL A 135 -6.94 6.89 -13.19
C VAL A 135 -8.28 6.37 -12.72
N ASN A 136 -8.96 5.57 -13.53
CA ASN A 136 -10.27 5.01 -13.17
C ASN A 136 -10.12 3.68 -12.41
N GLY A 137 -11.12 3.33 -11.60
CA GLY A 137 -11.30 1.95 -11.17
C GLY A 137 -11.43 1.04 -12.41
N GLU A 138 -11.01 -0.23 -12.31
CA GLU A 138 -11.26 -1.17 -13.39
C GLU A 138 -12.77 -1.30 -13.61
N SER A 139 -13.27 -0.70 -14.70
CA SER A 139 -14.58 -1.02 -15.23
C SER A 139 -14.49 -2.42 -15.85
N GLN A 140 -15.30 -3.36 -15.34
CA GLN A 140 -15.56 -4.61 -16.05
C GLN A 140 -16.40 -4.34 -17.30
#